data_AF-A0A2N5IVX9-F1
#
_entry.id   AF-A0A2N5IVX9-F1
#
_cell.length_a   1.000
_cell.length_b   1.000
_cell.length_c   1.000
_cell.angle_alpha   90.00
_cell.angle_beta   90.00
_cell.angle_gamma   90.00
#
_symmetry.space_group_name_H-M   'P 1'
#
loop_
_entity.id
_entity.type
_entity.pdbx_description
1 polymer ?
#
loop_
_entity_poly.entity_id
_entity_poly.type
_entity_poly.pdbx_seq_one_letter_code
_entity_poly.pdbx_strand_id
1 'polypeptide(L)'
;MTTTEDGWRADAREEATDIDAFAQSDDPQMQHIVERIDTLRASIDNIDMAIVALLAERFKATAQVGALKARAGFAAADYAREEQQMERLRLVAQAAGLDVEIAEQYREFVVTETKRRHRRIAEQGGDAGVLDIFA
;
A
#
# COMPACT_ATOMS: atom_id res chain seq x y z
N MET A 1 -4.29 -7.35 -40.48
CA MET A 1 -3.36 -7.30 -39.33
C MET A 1 -4.12 -6.67 -38.18
N THR A 2 -4.49 -7.54 -37.25
CA THR A 2 -5.21 -7.27 -36.00
C THR A 2 -4.38 -6.39 -35.07
N THR A 3 -5.00 -5.37 -34.48
CA THR A 3 -5.20 -5.30 -33.02
C THR A 3 -6.45 -4.46 -32.78
N THR A 4 -7.51 -5.17 -32.44
CA THR A 4 -8.69 -4.66 -31.74
C THR A 4 -8.21 -4.00 -30.45
N GLU A 5 -8.49 -2.71 -30.27
CA GLU A 5 -8.32 -2.06 -28.97
C GLU A 5 -9.33 -2.67 -27.99
N ASP A 6 -8.80 -3.40 -27.02
CA ASP A 6 -9.52 -4.22 -26.05
C ASP A 6 -10.58 -3.42 -25.28
N GLY A 7 -11.84 -3.71 -25.58
CA GLY A 7 -12.56 -4.70 -24.77
C GLY A 7 -12.98 -4.33 -23.34
N TRP A 8 -12.82 -3.09 -22.89
CA TRP A 8 -13.30 -2.65 -21.55
C TRP A 8 -14.67 -1.96 -21.56
N ARG A 9 -15.39 -1.99 -22.68
CA ARG A 9 -16.77 -1.49 -22.78
C ARG A 9 -17.69 -2.51 -23.44
N ALA A 10 -18.30 -3.36 -22.60
CA ALA A 10 -19.72 -3.71 -22.59
C ALA A 10 -19.94 -5.13 -22.04
N ASP A 11 -20.93 -5.24 -21.16
CA ASP A 11 -21.71 -6.45 -20.87
C ASP A 11 -21.04 -7.65 -20.19
N ALA A 12 -20.96 -7.54 -18.87
CA ALA A 12 -21.38 -8.64 -18.00
C ALA A 12 -22.15 -8.06 -16.81
N ARG A 13 -23.48 -7.92 -16.97
CA ARG A 13 -24.51 -7.99 -15.91
C ARG A 13 -24.01 -7.67 -14.49
N GLU A 14 -24.04 -6.38 -14.11
CA GLU A 14 -24.20 -5.97 -12.72
C GLU A 14 -25.63 -6.34 -12.27
N GLU A 15 -25.95 -7.62 -12.23
CA GLU A 15 -27.03 -8.11 -11.37
C GLU A 15 -26.45 -8.04 -9.95
N ALA A 16 -26.86 -7.02 -9.20
CA ALA A 16 -26.39 -6.67 -7.86
C ALA A 16 -25.77 -7.84 -7.07
N THR A 17 -24.42 -7.92 -7.12
CA THR A 17 -23.56 -8.80 -6.32
C THR A 17 -23.29 -8.17 -4.95
N ASP A 18 -24.25 -7.43 -4.43
CA ASP A 18 -24.13 -6.79 -3.13
C ASP A 18 -24.35 -7.86 -2.06
N ILE A 19 -23.26 -8.25 -1.41
CA ILE A 19 -23.25 -9.23 -0.32
C ILE A 19 -24.22 -8.80 0.79
N ASP A 20 -24.37 -7.49 0.98
CA ASP A 20 -25.21 -6.90 2.01
C ASP A 20 -26.70 -7.04 1.65
N ALA A 21 -27.03 -7.13 0.36
CA ALA A 21 -28.40 -7.43 -0.11
C ALA A 21 -28.80 -8.89 0.19
N PHE A 22 -27.83 -9.81 0.28
CA PHE A 22 -28.05 -11.21 0.65
C PHE A 22 -28.05 -11.47 2.16
N ALA A 23 -27.72 -10.47 2.98
CA ALA A 23 -27.81 -10.56 4.44
C ALA A 23 -29.24 -10.85 4.95
N GLN A 24 -30.26 -10.51 4.14
CA GLN A 24 -31.66 -10.78 4.42
C GLN A 24 -32.20 -12.03 3.71
N SER A 25 -31.33 -12.87 3.13
CA SER A 25 -31.74 -14.11 2.47
C SER A 25 -32.38 -15.08 3.47
N ASP A 26 -33.46 -15.76 3.08
CA ASP A 26 -34.09 -16.82 3.88
C ASP A 26 -33.31 -18.16 3.82
N ASP A 27 -32.26 -18.25 2.99
CA ASP A 27 -31.40 -19.43 2.88
C ASP A 27 -30.35 -19.44 4.02
N PRO A 28 -30.40 -20.41 4.96
CA PRO A 28 -29.44 -20.49 6.06
C PRO A 28 -27.98 -20.64 5.60
N GLN A 29 -27.74 -21.28 4.46
CA GLN A 29 -26.39 -21.41 3.91
C GLN A 29 -25.86 -20.06 3.42
N MET A 30 -26.72 -19.26 2.77
CA MET A 30 -26.36 -17.92 2.33
C MET A 30 -26.08 -16.99 3.51
N GLN A 31 -26.92 -17.03 4.55
CA GLN A 31 -26.71 -16.26 5.78
C GLN A 31 -25.33 -16.56 6.40
N HIS A 32 -24.99 -17.84 6.57
CA HIS A 32 -23.68 -18.23 7.10
C HIS A 32 -22.50 -17.79 6.21
N ILE A 33 -22.67 -17.77 4.88
CA ILE A 33 -21.64 -17.26 3.95
C ILE A 33 -21.45 -15.75 4.17
N VAL A 34 -22.54 -14.97 4.22
CA VAL A 34 -22.48 -13.52 4.45
C VAL A 34 -21.80 -13.20 5.79
N GLU A 35 -22.19 -13.87 6.88
CA GLU A 35 -21.56 -13.70 8.20
C GLU A 35 -20.05 -13.98 8.18
N ARG A 36 -19.62 -15.01 7.43
CA ARG A 36 -18.21 -15.36 7.29
C ARG A 36 -17.46 -14.28 6.51
N ILE A 37 -18.07 -13.73 5.47
CA ILE A 37 -17.48 -12.65 4.67
C ILE A 37 -17.34 -11.39 5.51
N ASP A 38 -18.35 -11.02 6.29
CA ASP A 38 -18.28 -9.83 7.15
C ASP A 38 -17.21 -9.96 8.23
N THR A 39 -17.06 -11.15 8.80
CA THR A 39 -15.96 -11.43 9.74
C THR A 39 -14.59 -11.24 9.08
N LEU A 40 -14.42 -11.70 7.83
CA LEU A 40 -13.18 -11.54 7.08
C LEU A 40 -12.94 -10.07 6.70
N ARG A 41 -13.98 -9.34 6.28
CA ARG A 41 -13.91 -7.89 5.98
C ARG A 41 -13.46 -7.09 7.20
N ALA A 42 -14.02 -7.36 8.37
CA ALA A 42 -13.58 -6.74 9.61
C ALA A 42 -12.10 -7.03 9.92
N SER A 43 -11.60 -8.22 9.58
CA SER A 43 -10.17 -8.52 9.71
C SER A 43 -9.32 -7.74 8.70
N ILE A 44 -9.80 -7.58 7.46
CA ILE A 44 -9.11 -6.81 6.41
C ILE A 44 -9.01 -5.34 6.83
N ASP A 45 -10.11 -4.73 7.27
CA ASP A 45 -10.14 -3.32 7.71
C ASP A 45 -9.14 -3.05 8.85
N ASN A 46 -9.02 -4.01 9.79
CA ASN A 46 -8.05 -3.93 10.88
C ASN A 46 -6.59 -4.00 10.38
N ILE A 47 -6.32 -4.86 9.39
CA ILE A 47 -4.99 -4.98 8.76
C ILE A 47 -4.67 -3.68 8.02
N ASP A 48 -5.61 -3.14 7.27
CA ASP A 48 -5.43 -1.91 6.49
C ASP A 48 -5.16 -0.71 7.40
N MET A 49 -5.90 -0.59 8.50
CA MET A 49 -5.63 0.42 9.53
C MET A 49 -4.20 0.30 10.08
N ALA A 50 -3.73 -0.92 10.37
CA ALA A 50 -2.38 -1.16 10.86
C ALA A 50 -1.32 -0.80 9.81
N ILE A 51 -1.54 -1.15 8.54
CA ILE A 51 -0.64 -0.81 7.43
C ILE A 51 -0.50 0.71 7.30
N VAL A 52 -1.60 1.46 7.33
CA VAL A 52 -1.58 2.93 7.22
C VAL A 52 -0.82 3.55 8.40
N ALA A 53 -1.08 3.07 9.63
CA ALA A 53 -0.38 3.56 10.82
C ALA A 53 1.13 3.28 10.74
N LEU A 54 1.53 2.08 10.33
CA LEU A 54 2.94 1.71 10.16
C LEU A 54 3.64 2.50 9.05
N LEU A 55 2.94 2.77 7.94
CA LEU A 55 3.45 3.62 6.87
C LEU A 55 3.68 5.06 7.37
N ALA A 56 2.76 5.62 8.14
CA ALA A 56 2.93 6.95 8.72
C ALA A 56 4.19 7.04 9.59
N GLU A 57 4.40 6.07 10.48
CA GLU A 57 5.61 5.99 11.30
C GLU A 57 6.88 5.78 10.46
N ARG A 58 6.82 4.92 9.44
CA ARG A 58 7.94 4.70 8.52
C ARG A 58 8.34 6.00 7.82
N PHE A 59 7.39 6.82 7.37
CA PHE A 59 7.68 8.10 6.72
C PHE A 59 8.22 9.16 7.68
N LYS A 60 7.79 9.18 8.96
CA LYS A 60 8.40 10.02 9.98
C LYS A 60 9.89 9.68 10.15
N ALA A 61 10.21 8.39 10.22
CA ALA A 61 11.59 7.92 10.33
C ALA A 61 12.43 8.30 9.09
N THR A 62 11.91 8.15 7.87
CA THR A 62 12.66 8.52 6.66
C THR A 62 12.91 10.02 6.58
N ALA A 63 11.96 10.86 6.99
CA ALA A 63 12.14 12.32 7.08
C ALA A 63 13.28 12.69 8.05
N GLN A 64 13.36 12.05 9.21
CA GLN A 64 14.45 12.26 10.16
C GLN A 64 15.80 11.83 9.58
N VAL A 65 15.86 10.67 8.91
CA VAL A 65 17.07 10.21 8.19
C VAL A 65 17.48 11.22 7.12
N GLY A 66 16.52 11.76 6.36
CA GLY A 66 16.77 12.80 5.36
C GLY A 66 17.38 14.07 5.97
N ALA A 67 16.81 14.54 7.08
CA ALA A 67 17.32 15.71 7.80
C ALA A 67 18.74 15.50 8.35
N LEU A 68 19.03 14.31 8.90
CA LEU A 68 20.37 13.96 9.39
C LEU A 68 21.38 13.87 8.24
N LYS A 69 21.01 13.25 7.11
CA LYS A 69 21.85 13.19 5.91
C LYS A 69 22.19 14.59 5.39
N ALA A 70 21.19 15.48 5.32
CA ALA A 70 21.38 16.86 4.89
C ALA A 70 22.35 17.63 5.80
N ARG A 71 22.19 17.50 7.13
CA ARG A 71 23.10 18.13 8.11
C ARG A 71 24.54 17.61 8.01
N ALA A 72 24.70 16.32 7.72
CA ALA A 72 26.01 15.67 7.60
C ALA A 72 26.64 15.79 6.21
N GLY A 73 25.95 16.37 5.22
CA GLY A 73 26.42 16.46 3.83
C GLY A 73 26.46 15.11 3.09
N PHE A 74 25.70 14.11 3.55
CA PHE A 74 25.64 12.81 2.89
C PHE A 74 24.81 12.85 1.60
N ALA A 75 25.18 12.00 0.65
CA ALA A 75 24.38 11.76 -0.54
C ALA A 75 22.99 11.20 -0.17
N ALA A 76 21.99 11.56 -0.98
CA ALA A 76 20.63 11.06 -0.80
C ALA A 76 20.56 9.53 -1.01
N ALA A 77 21.26 9.02 -2.03
CA ALA A 77 21.32 7.60 -2.37
C ALA A 77 22.35 6.85 -1.51
N ASP A 78 21.99 5.63 -1.14
CA ASP A 78 22.86 4.66 -0.47
C ASP A 78 22.58 3.28 -1.07
N TYR A 79 23.27 2.98 -2.17
CA TYR A 79 23.00 1.80 -2.99
C TYR A 79 23.22 0.48 -2.24
N ALA A 80 24.26 0.41 -1.40
CA ALA A 80 24.52 -0.76 -0.58
C ALA A 80 23.39 -1.01 0.42
N ARG A 81 22.88 0.06 1.05
CA ARG A 81 21.72 -0.04 1.95
C ARG A 81 20.47 -0.46 1.18
N GLU A 82 20.25 0.08 -0.01
CA GLU A 82 19.10 -0.22 -0.86
C GLU A 82 19.06 -1.69 -1.29
N GLU A 83 20.20 -2.26 -1.68
CA GLU A 83 20.33 -3.68 -2.03
C GLU A 83 20.02 -4.59 -0.84
N GLN A 84 20.59 -4.29 0.34
CA GLN A 84 20.31 -5.03 1.57
C GLN A 84 18.83 -4.96 1.99
N GLN A 85 18.16 -3.82 1.78
CA GLN A 85 16.71 -3.72 2.02
C GLN A 85 15.93 -4.63 1.10
N MET A 86 16.32 -4.69 -0.18
CA MET A 86 15.64 -5.52 -1.17
C MET A 86 15.75 -6.99 -0.81
N GLU A 87 16.97 -7.47 -0.53
CA GLU A 87 17.21 -8.86 -0.18
C GLU A 87 16.42 -9.28 1.06
N ARG A 88 16.45 -8.46 2.11
CA ARG A 88 15.68 -8.72 3.33
C ARG A 88 14.18 -8.77 3.06
N LEU A 89 13.67 -7.89 2.18
CA LEU A 89 12.24 -7.83 1.88
C LEU A 89 11.78 -9.07 1.10
N ARG A 90 12.60 -9.57 0.16
CA ARG A 90 12.35 -10.83 -0.56
C ARG A 90 12.26 -12.02 0.38
N LEU A 91 13.18 -12.11 1.35
CA LEU A 91 13.17 -13.18 2.35
C LEU A 91 11.90 -13.13 3.23
N VAL A 92 11.48 -11.93 3.65
CA VAL A 92 10.25 -11.75 4.42
C VAL A 92 9.01 -12.13 3.61
N ALA A 93 8.95 -11.73 2.33
CA ALA A 93 7.84 -12.06 1.45
C ALA A 93 7.70 -13.59 1.27
N GLN A 94 8.81 -14.27 0.95
CA GLN A 94 8.83 -15.73 0.82
C GLN A 94 8.40 -16.44 2.10
N ALA A 95 8.94 -16.01 3.26
CA ALA A 95 8.58 -16.60 4.55
C ALA A 95 7.09 -16.38 4.92
N ALA A 96 6.49 -15.29 4.45
CA ALA A 96 5.09 -14.96 4.67
C ALA A 96 4.14 -15.56 3.62
N GLY A 97 4.65 -16.22 2.58
CA GLY A 97 3.85 -16.68 1.44
C GLY A 97 3.31 -15.56 0.56
N LEU A 98 3.91 -14.36 0.63
CA LEU A 98 3.60 -13.23 -0.25
C LEU A 98 4.45 -13.30 -1.51
N ASP A 99 3.85 -12.98 -2.66
CA ASP A 99 4.59 -12.83 -3.90
C ASP A 99 5.71 -11.79 -3.74
N VAL A 100 6.92 -12.17 -4.14
CA VAL A 100 8.08 -11.29 -4.11
C VAL A 100 7.85 -10.04 -4.95
N GLU A 101 7.15 -10.15 -6.08
CA GLU A 101 6.85 -8.99 -6.94
C GLU A 101 6.01 -7.94 -6.20
N ILE A 102 5.04 -8.36 -5.39
CA ILE A 102 4.22 -7.45 -4.57
C ILE A 102 5.09 -6.71 -3.54
N ALA A 103 6.02 -7.42 -2.90
CA ALA A 103 6.96 -6.82 -1.98
C ALA A 103 7.89 -5.80 -2.68
N GLU A 104 8.36 -6.09 -3.88
CA GLU A 104 9.17 -5.17 -4.68
C GLU A 104 8.38 -3.91 -5.09
N GLN A 105 7.14 -4.08 -5.55
CA GLN A 105 6.23 -2.96 -5.87
C GLN A 105 5.95 -2.07 -4.65
N TYR A 106 5.72 -2.67 -3.48
CA TYR A 106 5.59 -1.93 -2.22
C TYR A 106 6.85 -1.10 -1.93
N ARG A 107 8.05 -1.68 -2.09
CA ARG A 107 9.30 -0.94 -1.88
C ARG A 107 9.43 0.23 -2.84
N GLU A 108 9.15 0.00 -4.13
CA GLU A 108 9.21 1.03 -5.18
C GLU A 108 8.30 2.21 -4.84
N PHE A 109 7.06 1.93 -4.43
CA PHE A 109 6.11 2.92 -3.95
C PHE A 109 6.69 3.74 -2.80
N VAL A 110 7.13 3.07 -1.72
CA VAL A 110 7.55 3.79 -0.51
C VAL A 110 8.84 4.59 -0.73
N VAL A 111 9.79 4.09 -1.53
CA VAL A 111 11.02 4.81 -1.86
C VAL A 111 10.71 6.05 -2.71
N THR A 112 9.84 5.90 -3.71
CA THR A 112 9.41 7.00 -4.58
C THR A 112 8.74 8.11 -3.76
N GLU A 113 7.79 7.76 -2.90
CA GLU A 113 7.09 8.75 -2.06
C GLU A 113 8.01 9.39 -1.02
N THR A 114 8.96 8.64 -0.46
CA THR A 114 9.97 9.21 0.45
C THR A 114 10.79 10.31 -0.25
N LYS A 115 11.26 10.04 -1.49
CA LYS A 115 12.03 11.02 -2.27
C LYS A 115 11.20 12.26 -2.60
N ARG A 116 9.93 12.10 -2.98
CA ARG A 116 8.99 13.21 -3.24
C ARG A 116 8.79 14.08 -2.00
N ARG A 117 8.56 13.46 -0.85
CA ARG A 117 8.35 14.17 0.43
C ARG A 117 9.59 14.94 0.87
N HIS A 118 10.79 14.36 0.76
CA HIS A 118 12.03 15.07 1.08
C HIS A 118 12.24 16.32 0.21
N ARG A 119 11.90 16.22 -1.09
CA ARG A 119 11.98 17.37 -2.01
C ARG A 119 11.04 18.49 -1.57
N ARG A 120 9.79 18.16 -1.24
CA ARG A 120 8.79 19.13 -0.76
C ARG A 120 9.24 19.82 0.53
N ILE A 121 9.78 19.08 1.50
CA ILE A 121 10.30 19.65 2.75
C ILE A 121 11.47 20.60 2.50
N ALA A 122 12.37 20.24 1.57
CA ALA A 122 13.50 21.09 1.21
C ALA A 122 13.05 22.40 0.51
N GLU A 123 11.96 22.35 -0.27
CA GLU A 123 11.38 23.50 -0.96
C GLU A 123 10.56 24.41 -0.03
N GLN A 124 9.90 23.87 1.00
CA GLN A 124 8.93 24.59 1.84
C GLN A 124 9.45 25.00 3.23
N GLY A 125 10.62 24.54 3.67
CA GLY A 125 11.26 25.04 4.91
C GLY A 125 10.71 24.50 6.25
N GLY A 126 9.87 23.46 6.24
CA GLY A 126 9.25 22.78 7.42
C GLY A 126 7.74 23.05 7.52
N ASP A 127 6.83 22.18 7.96
CA ASP A 127 6.85 20.94 8.77
C ASP A 127 6.32 19.73 7.97
N ALA A 128 6.81 18.53 8.30
CA ALA A 128 6.48 17.27 7.66
C ALA A 128 5.34 16.53 8.40
N GLY A 129 4.44 17.24 9.08
CA GLY A 129 3.45 16.62 9.97
C GLY A 129 2.26 15.97 9.26
N VAL A 130 1.87 16.46 8.09
CA VAL A 130 0.60 16.08 7.45
C VAL A 130 0.87 15.42 6.11
N LEU A 131 0.43 14.16 6.02
CA LEU A 131 0.09 13.52 4.77
C LEU A 131 -1.05 14.35 4.16
N ASP A 132 -0.74 15.31 3.28
CA ASP A 132 -1.76 15.95 2.46
C ASP A 132 -2.19 14.93 1.40
N ILE A 133 -3.10 14.04 1.80
CA ILE A 133 -3.68 12.97 0.96
C ILE A 133 -4.78 13.54 0.04
N PHE A 134 -5.11 14.83 0.16
CA PHE A 134 -6.25 15.46 -0.52
C PHE A 134 -5.93 16.74 -1.32
N ALA A 135 -4.69 16.94 -1.77
CA ALA A 135 -4.32 18.05 -2.66
C ALA A 135 -3.99 17.58 -4.08
#